data_AF-A0A382M096-F1
#
_entry.id   AF-A0A382M096-F1
#
_cell.length_a   1.000
_cell.length_b   1.000
_cell.length_c   1.000
_cell.angle_alpha   90.00
_cell.angle_beta   90.00
_cell.angle_gamma   90.00
#
_symmetry.space_group_name_H-M   'P 1'
#
loop_
_entity.id
_entity.type
_entity.pdbx_description
1 polymer ?
#
loop_
_entity_poly.entity_id
_entity_poly.type
_entity_poly.pdbx_seq_one_letter_code
_entity_poly.pdbx_strand_id
1 'polypeptide(L)'
;LAQVLGTRPAFNGYPRGIRAVQIPGTNAILPRYKEPSSADVFLKLFGKPDRQLTCECERMSQTHLAQAFHLVSGPMLHEMISSGENRLENLANSGMSDAKMVAELYWSALGRPPAEAEAVSAGALFSSAGAKRAALEDLAWALVNSKEFLLRR
;
A
#
# COMPACT_ATOMS: atom_id res chain seq x y z
N LEU A 1 -0.25 3.92 2.24
CA LEU A 1 -0.85 2.68 1.70
C LEU A 1 -2.34 2.55 2.05
N ALA A 2 -2.69 2.24 3.30
CA ALA A 2 -4.08 1.96 3.67
C ALA A 2 -5.08 3.11 3.39
N GLN A 3 -4.64 4.36 3.57
CA GLN A 3 -5.45 5.54 3.24
C GLN A 3 -5.63 5.73 1.73
N VAL A 4 -4.55 5.58 0.97
CA VAL A 4 -4.52 5.70 -0.50
C VAL A 4 -5.48 4.69 -1.12
N LEU A 5 -5.30 3.42 -0.80
CA LEU A 5 -6.10 2.32 -1.36
C LEU A 5 -7.47 2.19 -0.69
N GLY A 6 -7.74 2.90 0.40
CA GLY A 6 -9.00 2.78 1.15
C GLY A 6 -9.26 1.41 1.78
N THR A 7 -8.25 0.54 1.81
CA THR A 7 -8.33 -0.81 2.38
C THR A 7 -7.28 -0.99 3.47
N ARG A 8 -7.52 -1.89 4.43
CA ARG A 8 -6.61 -2.14 5.55
C ARG A 8 -6.02 -3.56 5.45
N PRO A 9 -4.72 -3.73 5.71
CA PRO A 9 -4.13 -5.06 5.75
C PRO A 9 -4.71 -5.88 6.91
N ALA A 10 -4.69 -7.20 6.73
CA ALA A 10 -5.03 -8.14 7.79
C ALA A 10 -3.76 -8.58 8.55
N PHE A 11 -3.81 -8.46 9.87
CA PHE A 11 -2.75 -8.91 10.76
C PHE A 11 -3.21 -10.18 11.46
N ASN A 12 -2.33 -11.16 11.58
CA ASN A 12 -2.71 -12.42 12.21
C ASN A 12 -3.06 -12.21 13.69
N GLY A 13 -4.12 -12.90 14.14
CA GLY A 13 -4.55 -12.85 15.55
C GLY A 13 -5.30 -11.58 15.96
N TYR A 14 -5.60 -10.68 15.01
CA TYR A 14 -6.33 -9.44 15.27
C TYR A 14 -7.57 -9.30 14.39
N PRO A 15 -8.59 -8.55 14.85
CA PRO A 15 -9.75 -8.24 14.04
C PRO A 15 -9.37 -7.44 12.79
N ARG A 16 -10.10 -7.66 11.69
CA ARG A 16 -9.91 -6.89 10.45
C ARG A 16 -10.13 -5.40 10.72
N GLY A 17 -9.34 -4.58 10.06
CA GLY A 17 -9.43 -3.12 10.18
C GLY A 17 -8.68 -2.52 11.37
N ILE A 18 -8.01 -3.30 12.22
CA ILE A 18 -7.09 -2.73 13.21
C ILE A 18 -5.97 -1.92 12.51
N ARG A 19 -5.55 -0.80 13.09
CA ARG A 19 -4.38 -0.05 12.59
C ARG A 19 -3.10 -0.70 13.08
N ALA A 20 -2.02 -0.61 12.28
CA ALA A 20 -0.71 -1.12 12.67
C ALA A 20 -0.25 -0.60 14.05
N VAL A 21 -0.51 0.68 14.35
CA VAL A 21 -0.19 1.32 15.64
C VAL A 21 -1.02 0.81 16.83
N GLN A 22 -2.15 0.15 16.56
CA GLN A 22 -3.03 -0.42 17.60
C GLN A 22 -2.69 -1.87 17.93
N ILE A 23 -1.77 -2.50 17.19
CA ILE A 23 -1.38 -3.89 17.42
C ILE A 23 -0.67 -4.00 18.78
N PRO A 24 -1.26 -4.69 19.77
CA PRO A 24 -0.62 -4.91 21.05
C PRO A 24 0.52 -5.92 20.91
N GLY A 25 1.58 -5.76 21.71
CA GLY A 25 2.63 -6.76 21.83
C GLY A 25 3.36 -7.11 20.52
N THR A 26 4.19 -8.14 20.61
CA THR A 26 5.28 -8.40 19.66
C THR A 26 5.03 -9.66 18.86
N ASN A 27 4.28 -10.58 19.46
CA ASN A 27 3.75 -11.77 18.82
C ASN A 27 2.28 -11.88 19.20
N ALA A 28 1.37 -11.56 18.28
CA ALA A 28 0.09 -12.27 18.33
C ALA A 28 0.49 -13.74 18.22
N ILE A 29 0.28 -14.50 19.29
CA ILE A 29 0.78 -15.87 19.43
C ILE A 29 0.36 -16.65 18.18
N LEU A 30 1.29 -16.76 17.23
CA LEU A 30 1.15 -17.66 16.12
C LEU A 30 1.62 -19.00 16.68
N PRO A 31 0.76 -20.02 16.67
CA PRO A 31 1.25 -21.37 16.82
C PRO A 31 2.43 -21.59 15.87
N ARG A 32 3.42 -22.39 16.26
CA ARG A 32 4.64 -22.64 15.48
C ARG A 32 4.37 -23.09 14.02
N TYR A 33 3.15 -23.54 13.74
CA TYR A 33 2.68 -24.00 12.42
C TYR A 33 2.02 -22.92 11.54
N LYS A 34 1.85 -21.68 12.01
CA LYS A 34 1.14 -20.64 11.27
C LYS A 34 2.10 -19.56 10.78
N GLU A 35 2.24 -19.46 9.47
CA GLU A 35 3.05 -18.45 8.81
C GLU A 35 2.54 -17.03 9.10
N PRO A 36 3.43 -16.04 9.27
CA PRO A 36 3.05 -14.64 9.42
C PRO A 36 2.31 -14.14 8.18
N SER A 37 1.35 -13.21 8.35
CA SER A 37 0.69 -12.61 7.20
C SER A 37 1.68 -11.73 6.42
N SER A 38 1.37 -11.46 5.16
CA SER A 38 2.14 -10.52 4.32
C SER A 38 2.36 -9.17 5.02
N ALA A 39 1.36 -8.71 5.77
CA ALA A 39 1.40 -7.47 6.52
C ALA A 39 2.23 -7.56 7.82
N ASP A 40 2.24 -8.71 8.49
CA ASP A 40 3.12 -8.95 9.64
C ASP A 40 4.60 -8.91 9.21
N VAL A 41 4.91 -9.58 8.10
CA VAL A 41 6.26 -9.58 7.49
C VAL A 41 6.66 -8.15 7.10
N PHE A 42 5.77 -7.42 6.42
CA PHE A 42 6.01 -6.04 6.04
C PHE A 42 6.29 -5.16 7.26
N LEU A 43 5.46 -5.22 8.31
CA LEU A 43 5.69 -4.40 9.51
C LEU A 43 7.05 -4.70 10.16
N LYS A 44 7.42 -5.98 10.27
CA LYS A 44 8.73 -6.36 10.84
C LYS A 44 9.89 -5.81 10.00
N LEU A 45 9.80 -5.95 8.67
CA LEU A 45 10.81 -5.44 7.75
C LEU A 45 10.95 -3.90 7.79
N PHE A 46 9.85 -3.18 8.01
CA PHE A 46 9.81 -1.72 8.13
C PHE A 46 10.02 -1.21 9.57
N GLY A 47 10.59 -2.05 10.45
CA GLY A 47 11.10 -1.63 11.75
C GLY A 47 10.12 -1.74 12.92
N LYS A 48 9.03 -2.52 12.80
CA LYS A 48 8.23 -2.92 13.97
C LYS A 48 9.13 -3.72 14.93
N PRO A 49 9.39 -3.21 16.15
CA PRO A 49 10.29 -3.88 17.09
C PRO A 49 9.63 -5.10 17.74
N ASP A 50 10.47 -6.05 18.15
CA ASP A 50 10.07 -7.22 18.94
C ASP A 50 9.84 -6.88 20.43
N ARG A 51 9.99 -5.60 20.82
CA ARG A 51 9.79 -4.99 22.15
C ARG A 51 10.26 -5.89 23.31
N GLN A 52 11.41 -6.54 23.15
CA GLN A 52 12.02 -7.36 24.20
C GLN A 52 12.87 -6.50 25.13
N LEU A 53 13.46 -5.44 24.57
CA LEU A 53 14.30 -4.48 25.28
C LEU A 53 13.55 -3.17 25.50
N THR A 54 13.88 -2.49 26.60
CA THR A 54 13.35 -1.16 26.94
C THR A 54 14.05 -0.02 26.21
N CYS A 55 15.17 -0.30 25.54
CA CYS A 55 15.94 0.69 24.79
C CYS A 55 15.46 0.82 23.34
N GLU A 56 15.73 1.97 22.72
CA GLU A 56 15.42 2.22 21.30
C GLU A 56 16.31 1.42 20.33
N CYS A 57 17.25 0.61 20.83
CA CYS A 57 18.23 -0.14 20.01
C CYS A 57 17.59 -1.19 19.09
N GLU A 58 16.38 -1.66 19.38
CA GLU A 58 15.63 -2.58 18.51
C GLU A 58 15.01 -1.88 17.30
N ARG A 59 14.93 -0.54 17.31
CA ARG A 59 14.35 0.22 16.20
C ARG A 59 15.40 0.48 15.13
N MET A 60 15.19 -0.11 13.96
CA MET A 60 16.07 0.07 12.81
C MET A 60 15.63 1.32 12.02
N SER A 61 16.55 2.27 11.86
CA SER A 61 16.33 3.50 11.07
C SER A 61 16.97 3.46 9.67
N GLN A 62 17.73 2.40 9.36
CA GLN A 62 18.43 2.26 8.09
C GLN A 62 17.51 1.68 7.01
N THR A 63 17.62 2.23 5.79
CA THR A 63 16.94 1.70 4.61
C THR A 63 17.65 0.44 4.10
N HIS A 64 16.89 -0.63 3.88
CA HIS A 64 17.43 -1.91 3.42
C HIS A 64 16.94 -2.24 2.01
N LEU A 65 17.78 -2.90 1.20
CA LEU A 65 17.39 -3.34 -0.16
C LEU A 65 16.13 -4.22 -0.15
N ALA A 66 15.96 -5.05 0.89
CA ALA A 66 14.76 -5.85 1.08
C ALA A 66 13.48 -5.00 1.20
N GLN A 67 13.53 -3.83 1.86
CA GLN A 67 12.39 -2.92 1.95
C GLN A 67 11.98 -2.40 0.57
N ALA A 68 12.96 -2.08 -0.29
CA ALA A 68 12.69 -1.66 -1.66
C ALA A 68 12.00 -2.77 -2.47
N PHE A 69 12.48 -4.01 -2.38
CA PHE A 69 11.81 -5.14 -3.04
C PHE A 69 10.39 -5.36 -2.53
N HIS A 70 10.15 -5.22 -1.22
CA HIS A 70 8.80 -5.33 -0.67
C HIS A 70 7.85 -4.21 -1.12
N LEU A 71 8.34 -3.04 -1.51
CA LEU A 71 7.53 -1.98 -2.11
C LEU A 71 7.27 -2.23 -3.60
N VAL A 72 8.25 -2.73 -4.34
CA VAL A 72 8.14 -2.98 -5.78
C VAL A 72 7.29 -4.22 -6.07
N SER A 73 7.55 -5.32 -5.38
CA SER A 73 6.97 -6.64 -5.69
C SER A 73 6.55 -7.44 -4.46
N GLY A 74 6.46 -6.80 -3.29
CA GLY A 74 6.08 -7.48 -2.06
C GLY A 74 4.61 -7.93 -2.03
N PRO A 75 4.31 -9.06 -1.36
CA PRO A 75 2.98 -9.65 -1.35
C PRO A 75 1.93 -8.74 -0.71
N MET A 76 2.28 -7.99 0.36
CA MET A 76 1.34 -7.10 1.03
C MET A 76 0.81 -6.00 0.10
N LEU A 77 1.70 -5.35 -0.65
CA LEU A 77 1.26 -4.27 -1.53
C LEU A 77 0.38 -4.82 -2.66
N HIS A 78 0.80 -5.96 -3.24
CA HIS A 78 0.03 -6.63 -4.26
C HIS A 78 -1.37 -7.00 -3.77
N GLU A 79 -1.49 -7.67 -2.63
CA GLU A 79 -2.78 -8.06 -2.01
C GLU A 79 -3.69 -6.84 -1.74
N MET A 80 -3.12 -5.72 -1.30
CA MET A 80 -3.91 -4.51 -1.05
C MET A 80 -4.41 -3.85 -2.35
N ILE A 81 -3.59 -3.86 -3.40
CA ILE A 81 -3.93 -3.29 -4.71
C ILE A 81 -4.94 -4.18 -5.45
N SER A 82 -4.78 -5.50 -5.40
CA SER A 82 -5.67 -6.47 -6.06
C SER A 82 -6.93 -6.80 -5.27
N SER A 83 -7.05 -6.32 -4.03
CA SER A 83 -8.25 -6.51 -3.21
C SER A 83 -9.51 -6.00 -3.93
N GLY A 84 -10.58 -6.81 -3.92
CA GLY A 84 -11.90 -6.40 -4.42
C GLY A 84 -12.65 -5.45 -3.48
N GLU A 85 -12.12 -5.19 -2.28
CA GLU A 85 -12.72 -4.26 -1.30
C GLU A 85 -11.77 -3.08 -1.08
N ASN A 86 -11.54 -2.30 -2.13
CA ASN A 86 -10.66 -1.13 -2.07
C ASN A 86 -11.20 0.05 -2.90
N ARG A 87 -10.53 1.19 -2.80
CA ARG A 87 -10.86 2.42 -3.53
C ARG A 87 -10.85 2.20 -5.04
N LEU A 88 -9.96 1.36 -5.56
CA LEU A 88 -9.81 1.12 -6.99
C LEU A 88 -11.05 0.41 -7.56
N GLU A 89 -11.60 -0.55 -6.83
CA GLU A 89 -12.86 -1.21 -7.20
C GLU A 89 -14.02 -0.22 -7.22
N ASN A 90 -14.14 0.62 -6.18
CA ASN A 90 -15.17 1.65 -6.12
C ASN A 90 -15.04 2.66 -7.27
N LEU A 91 -13.83 3.06 -7.64
CA LEU A 91 -13.57 3.94 -8.77
C LEU A 91 -13.94 3.28 -10.10
N ALA A 92 -13.52 2.02 -10.31
CA ALA A 92 -13.84 1.28 -11.52
C ALA A 92 -15.35 1.14 -11.76
N ASN A 93 -16.13 0.98 -10.67
CA ASN A 93 -17.58 0.81 -10.72
C ASN A 93 -18.37 2.13 -10.61
N SER A 94 -17.70 3.27 -10.37
CA SER A 94 -18.36 4.57 -10.14
C SER A 94 -18.99 5.21 -11.38
N GLY A 95 -18.67 4.72 -12.59
CA GLY A 95 -19.08 5.35 -13.85
C GLY A 95 -18.39 6.69 -14.15
N MET A 96 -17.37 7.08 -13.36
CA MET A 96 -16.60 8.30 -13.59
C MET A 96 -15.77 8.22 -14.89
N SER A 97 -15.44 9.39 -15.44
CA SER A 97 -14.48 9.47 -16.55
C SER A 97 -13.08 9.13 -16.08
N ASP A 98 -12.24 8.63 -16.98
CA ASP A 98 -10.88 8.19 -16.66
C ASP A 98 -10.05 9.33 -16.03
N ALA A 99 -10.19 10.56 -16.55
CA ALA A 99 -9.55 11.74 -16.00
C ALA A 99 -9.96 12.03 -14.54
N LYS A 100 -11.23 11.82 -14.17
CA LYS A 100 -11.70 12.01 -12.79
C LYS A 100 -11.18 10.92 -11.87
N MET A 101 -11.16 9.66 -12.33
CA MET A 101 -10.61 8.55 -11.55
C MET A 101 -9.11 8.73 -11.28
N VAL A 102 -8.35 9.17 -12.29
CA VAL A 102 -6.93 9.53 -12.15
C VAL A 102 -6.78 10.64 -11.12
N ALA A 103 -7.52 11.74 -11.26
CA ALA A 103 -7.42 12.87 -10.33
C ALA A 103 -7.70 12.46 -8.87
N GLU A 104 -8.74 11.64 -8.64
CA GLU A 104 -9.10 11.16 -7.30
C GLU A 104 -7.99 10.29 -6.68
N LEU A 105 -7.34 9.46 -7.49
CA LEU A 105 -6.23 8.64 -7.01
C LEU A 105 -5.00 9.49 -6.66
N TYR A 106 -4.68 10.51 -7.48
CA TYR A 106 -3.62 11.48 -7.20
C TYR A 106 -3.88 12.27 -5.90
N TRP A 107 -5.11 12.73 -5.66
CA TRP A 107 -5.46 13.36 -4.38
C TRP A 107 -5.28 12.43 -3.20
N SER A 108 -5.65 11.15 -3.35
CA SER A 108 -5.50 10.17 -2.27
C SER A 108 -4.05 9.79 -1.98
N ALA A 109 -3.18 9.81 -3.00
CA ALA A 109 -1.79 9.38 -2.89
C ALA A 109 -0.85 10.53 -2.56
N LEU A 110 -0.93 11.63 -3.32
CA LEU A 110 0.01 12.75 -3.30
C LEU A 110 -0.59 14.04 -2.72
N GLY A 111 -1.93 14.11 -2.56
CA GLY A 111 -2.58 15.31 -2.02
C GLY A 111 -2.55 16.50 -2.98
N ARG A 112 -2.45 16.25 -4.29
CA ARG A 112 -2.49 17.25 -5.37
C ARG A 112 -3.14 16.64 -6.63
N PRO A 113 -3.58 17.43 -7.61
CA PRO A 113 -3.98 16.88 -8.90
C PRO A 113 -2.76 16.45 -9.74
N PRO A 114 -2.95 15.61 -10.77
CA PRO A 114 -1.90 15.28 -11.73
C PRO A 114 -1.47 16.53 -12.51
N ALA A 115 -0.18 16.64 -12.78
CA ALA A 115 0.34 17.61 -13.76
C ALA A 115 -0.06 17.20 -15.18
N GLU A 116 0.06 18.11 -16.16
CA GLU A 116 -0.35 17.83 -17.55
C GLU A 116 0.35 16.59 -18.13
N ALA A 117 1.68 16.48 -17.96
CA ALA A 117 2.44 15.32 -18.44
C ALA A 117 2.04 13.99 -17.76
N GLU A 118 1.71 14.06 -16.47
CA GLU A 118 1.22 12.91 -15.70
C GLU A 118 -0.18 12.49 -16.15
N ALA A 119 -1.06 13.45 -16.44
CA ALA A 119 -2.40 13.19 -16.94
C ALA A 119 -2.37 12.54 -18.33
N VAL A 120 -1.49 13.01 -19.22
CA VAL A 120 -1.26 12.37 -20.53
C VAL A 120 -0.76 10.93 -20.37
N SER A 121 0.24 10.71 -19.50
CA SER A 121 0.80 9.37 -19.26
C SER A 121 -0.23 8.42 -18.65
N ALA A 122 -1.05 8.91 -17.71
CA ALA A 122 -2.14 8.14 -17.15
C ALA A 122 -3.21 7.82 -18.22
N GLY A 123 -3.57 8.78 -19.08
CA GLY A 123 -4.49 8.53 -20.19
C GLY A 123 -4.02 7.43 -21.15
N ALA A 124 -2.72 7.41 -21.45
CA ALA A 124 -2.10 6.35 -22.25
C ALA A 124 -2.20 4.97 -21.56
N LEU A 125 -1.99 4.90 -20.24
CA LEU A 125 -2.15 3.68 -19.44
C LEU A 125 -3.58 3.14 -19.48
N PHE A 126 -4.59 4.02 -19.40
CA PHE A 126 -5.99 3.62 -19.51
C PHE A 126 -6.38 3.16 -20.92
N SER A 127 -5.71 3.70 -21.95
CA SER A 127 -5.94 3.31 -23.35
C SER A 127 -5.29 1.97 -23.70
N SER A 128 -4.15 1.63 -23.07
CA SER A 128 -3.46 0.36 -23.28
C SER A 128 -4.03 -0.78 -22.43
N ALA A 129 -4.61 -0.46 -21.27
CA ALA A 129 -5.22 -1.45 -20.41
C ALA A 129 -6.55 -1.94 -21.00
N GLY A 130 -6.69 -3.26 -21.17
CA GLY A 130 -7.96 -3.86 -21.61
C GLY A 130 -9.10 -3.69 -20.60
N ALA A 131 -8.79 -3.46 -19.32
CA ALA A 131 -9.76 -3.23 -18.25
C ALA A 131 -9.38 -2.00 -17.42
N LYS A 132 -10.37 -1.14 -17.12
CA LYS A 132 -10.20 0.05 -16.27
C LYS A 132 -9.59 -0.27 -14.90
N ARG A 133 -9.98 -1.41 -14.33
CA ARG A 133 -9.47 -1.88 -13.03
C ARG A 133 -7.96 -2.11 -13.07
N ALA A 134 -7.43 -2.70 -14.15
CA ALA A 134 -6.01 -2.97 -14.30
C ALA A 134 -5.21 -1.66 -14.42
N ALA A 135 -5.68 -0.69 -15.22
CA ALA A 135 -5.04 0.63 -15.30
C ALA A 135 -4.97 1.34 -13.94
N LEU A 136 -6.03 1.21 -13.12
CA LEU A 136 -6.05 1.75 -11.76
C LEU A 136 -5.05 1.06 -10.83
N GLU A 137 -4.83 -0.25 -10.97
CA GLU A 137 -3.81 -0.99 -10.21
C GLU A 137 -2.41 -0.50 -10.53
N ASP A 138 -2.10 -0.44 -11.82
CA ASP A 138 -0.80 0.00 -12.32
C ASP A 138 -0.52 1.45 -11.90
N LEU A 139 -1.52 2.33 -12.01
CA LEU A 139 -1.39 3.72 -11.57
C LEU A 139 -1.20 3.81 -10.05
N ALA A 140 -1.98 3.06 -9.26
CA ALA A 140 -1.84 3.06 -7.80
C ALA A 140 -0.47 2.55 -7.37
N TRP A 141 0.02 1.50 -8.02
CA TRP A 141 1.35 0.96 -7.78
C TRP A 141 2.45 1.97 -8.12
N ALA A 142 2.34 2.65 -9.26
CA ALA A 142 3.29 3.67 -9.70
C ALA A 142 3.32 4.87 -8.75
N LEU A 143 2.16 5.34 -8.31
CA LEU A 143 2.05 6.46 -7.37
C LEU A 143 2.66 6.13 -6.01
N VAL A 144 2.36 4.95 -5.46
CA VAL A 144 2.89 4.50 -4.16
C VAL A 144 4.41 4.29 -4.21
N ASN A 145 4.95 3.87 -5.35
CA ASN A 145 6.39 3.70 -5.54
C ASN A 145 7.10 4.95 -6.08
N SER A 146 6.37 6.05 -6.27
CA SER A 146 6.96 7.31 -6.75
C SER A 146 7.90 7.90 -5.69
N LYS A 147 8.92 8.63 -6.18
CA LYS A 147 9.85 9.36 -5.30
C LYS A 147 9.10 10.37 -4.43
N GLU A 148 8.11 11.04 -4.99
CA GLU A 148 7.29 12.03 -4.28
C GLU A 148 6.56 11.41 -3.10
N PHE A 149 5.91 10.26 -3.31
CA PHE A 149 5.22 9.54 -2.25
C PHE A 149 6.17 9.04 -1.15
N LEU A 150 7.30 8.45 -1.55
CA LEU A 150 8.24 7.84 -0.60
C LEU A 150 9.09 8.87 0.17
N LEU A 151 9.46 9.98 -0.46
CA LEU A 151 10.43 10.93 0.07
C LEU A 151 9.82 12.26 0.55
N ARG A 152 8.51 12.47 0.37
CA ARG A 152 7.82 13.74 0.70
C ARG A 152 8.54 14.96 0.11
N ARG A 153 8.99 14.85 -1.13
CA ARG A 153 9.69 15.90 -1.89
C ARG A 153 9.10 16.03 -3.28
#